data_AF-A0A3B1C634-F1
#
_entry.id   AF-A0A3B1C634-F1
#
_cell.length_a   1.000
_cell.length_b   1.000
_cell.length_c   1.000
_cell.angle_alpha   90.00
_cell.angle_beta   90.00
_cell.angle_gamma   90.00
#
_symmetry.space_group_name_H-M   'P 1'
#
loop_
_entity.id
_entity.type
_entity.pdbx_description
1 polymer ?
#
loop_
_entity_poly.entity_id
_entity_poly.type
_entity_poly.pdbx_seq_one_letter_code
_entity_poly.pdbx_strand_id
1 'polypeptide(L)'
;TEFVIRPFFGIVSVVMLIIMPMLTMRSFAEEKKTGTMELLLTFPVRDSEAILGKFAGCMGIFVIMLGLSFPAILLVEYFGDPEWAVIATGYIGLLMMGAAFISLGIFMSSITENQIIAAVLSFAALMILYMVGYTAGLAGEFVGRILEYISFTFHYEKFARGVVDTSDVVYYLLFTVLFLFLSMRSLESKRWRG
;
A
#
# COMPACT_ATOMS: atom_id res chain seq x y z
N THR A 1 -10.42 -24.59 9.13
CA THR A 1 -9.59 -23.38 9.33
C THR A 1 -9.46 -22.55 8.06
N GLU A 2 -9.32 -23.18 6.88
CA GLU A 2 -9.23 -22.50 5.57
C GLU A 2 -10.44 -21.58 5.24
N PHE A 3 -11.66 -21.97 5.60
CA PHE A 3 -12.90 -21.19 5.41
C PHE A 3 -12.97 -19.89 6.22
N VAL A 4 -12.11 -19.70 7.23
CA VAL A 4 -12.09 -18.48 8.06
C VAL A 4 -10.91 -17.59 7.71
N ILE A 5 -9.74 -18.20 7.46
CA ILE A 5 -8.47 -17.48 7.22
C ILE A 5 -8.49 -16.75 5.87
N ARG A 6 -8.97 -17.38 4.79
CA ARG A 6 -8.98 -16.75 3.46
C ARG A 6 -9.93 -15.54 3.38
N PRO A 7 -11.19 -15.61 3.87
CA PRO A 7 -12.06 -14.44 3.90
C PRO A 7 -11.55 -13.33 4.81
N PHE A 8 -10.93 -13.67 5.95
CA PHE A 8 -10.30 -12.69 6.83
C PHE A 8 -9.28 -11.85 6.07
N PHE A 9 -8.33 -12.50 5.38
CA PHE A 9 -7.32 -11.81 4.58
C PHE A 9 -7.92 -10.93 3.47
N GLY A 10 -8.98 -11.39 2.80
CA GLY A 10 -9.72 -10.58 1.82
C GLY A 10 -10.36 -9.33 2.43
N ILE A 11 -10.99 -9.46 3.60
CA ILE A 11 -11.59 -8.33 4.31
C ILE A 11 -10.51 -7.32 4.71
N VAL A 12 -9.38 -7.79 5.26
CA VAL A 12 -8.28 -6.90 5.64
C VAL A 12 -7.75 -6.16 4.40
N SER A 13 -7.56 -6.83 3.26
CA SER A 13 -7.14 -6.19 2.00
C SER A 13 -8.09 -5.08 1.55
N VAL A 14 -9.41 -5.30 1.65
CA VAL A 14 -10.42 -4.27 1.32
C VAL A 14 -10.37 -3.11 2.32
N VAL A 15 -10.25 -3.40 3.61
CA VAL A 15 -10.14 -2.37 4.66
C VAL A 15 -8.90 -1.49 4.45
N MET A 16 -7.79 -2.06 3.98
CA MET A 16 -6.58 -1.30 3.64
C MET A 16 -6.82 -0.27 2.55
N LEU A 17 -7.74 -0.50 1.60
CA LEU A 17 -8.04 0.49 0.56
C LEU A 17 -8.49 1.82 1.15
N ILE A 18 -9.16 1.82 2.30
CA ILE A 18 -9.62 3.03 3.00
C ILE A 18 -8.56 3.53 3.99
N ILE A 19 -8.00 2.62 4.79
CA ILE A 19 -7.06 2.97 5.85
C ILE A 19 -5.77 3.57 5.29
N MET A 20 -5.23 3.03 4.20
CA MET A 20 -3.94 3.49 3.65
C MET A 20 -3.99 4.94 3.16
N PRO A 21 -4.97 5.35 2.33
CA PRO A 21 -5.17 6.76 2.00
C PRO A 21 -5.28 7.67 3.22
N MET A 22 -6.04 7.26 4.23
CA MET A 22 -6.23 8.06 5.45
C MET A 22 -4.94 8.18 6.27
N LEU A 23 -4.13 7.12 6.30
CA LEU A 23 -2.84 7.10 6.97
C LEU A 23 -1.83 8.04 6.29
N THR A 24 -1.79 8.03 4.96
CA THR A 24 -0.79 8.78 4.18
C THR A 24 -1.22 10.18 3.80
N MET A 25 -2.50 10.54 3.91
CA MET A 25 -3.02 11.83 3.43
C MET A 25 -2.29 13.03 4.05
N ARG A 26 -1.90 12.92 5.33
CA ARG A 26 -1.23 14.00 6.09
C ARG A 26 0.27 14.11 5.79
N SER A 27 0.86 13.07 5.20
CA SER A 27 2.31 12.92 5.03
C SER A 27 2.99 14.18 4.50
N PHE A 28 2.54 14.73 3.37
CA PHE A 28 3.06 15.98 2.81
C PHE A 28 2.00 17.07 2.64
N ALA A 29 0.73 16.71 2.49
CA ALA A 29 -0.34 17.69 2.30
C ALA A 29 -0.53 18.59 3.53
N GLU A 30 -0.31 18.07 4.75
CA GLU A 30 -0.40 18.87 5.98
C GLU A 30 0.72 19.90 6.07
N GLU A 31 1.93 19.51 5.72
CA GLU A 31 3.10 20.40 5.78
C GLU A 31 3.00 21.53 4.77
N LYS A 32 2.43 21.27 3.59
CA LYS A 32 2.15 22.31 2.61
C LYS A 32 1.04 23.25 3.07
N LYS A 33 -0.06 22.69 3.60
CA LYS A 33 -1.19 23.49 4.08
C LYS A 33 -0.78 24.42 5.23
N THR A 34 0.16 24.00 6.06
CA THR A 34 0.65 24.76 7.22
C THR A 34 1.85 25.66 6.91
N GLY A 35 2.38 25.63 5.68
CA GLY A 35 3.59 26.38 5.30
C GLY A 35 4.89 25.85 5.90
N THR A 36 4.85 24.73 6.65
CA THR A 36 6.04 24.12 7.25
C THR A 36 6.92 23.39 6.25
N MET A 37 6.43 23.19 5.02
CA MET A 37 7.21 22.65 3.90
C MET A 37 8.47 23.48 3.61
N GLU A 38 8.42 24.81 3.77
CA GLU A 38 9.60 25.69 3.55
C GLU A 38 10.67 25.49 4.63
N LEU A 39 10.25 25.23 5.88
CA LEU A 39 11.17 24.85 6.94
C LEU A 39 11.84 23.51 6.62
N LEU A 40 11.07 22.53 6.17
CA LEU A 40 11.59 21.20 5.79
C LEU A 40 12.62 21.27 4.66
N LEU A 41 12.40 22.13 3.66
CA LEU A 41 13.32 22.33 2.54
C LEU A 41 14.57 23.16 2.90
N THR A 42 14.54 23.91 4.00
CA THR A 42 15.70 24.69 4.48
C THR A 42 16.55 23.93 5.50
N PHE A 43 16.02 22.86 6.10
CA PHE A 43 16.83 21.94 6.89
C PHE A 43 17.83 21.17 6.01
N PRO A 44 19.02 20.83 6.52
CA PRO A 44 20.05 20.07 5.78
C PRO A 44 19.70 18.58 5.70
N VAL A 45 18.44 18.25 5.40
CA VAL A 45 17.93 16.89 5.24
C VAL A 45 17.72 16.62 3.76
N ARG A 46 18.13 15.45 3.27
CA ARG A 46 17.91 15.09 1.87
C ARG A 46 16.43 14.78 1.64
N ASP A 47 15.88 15.16 0.49
CA ASP A 47 14.48 14.85 0.12
C ASP A 47 14.16 13.34 0.22
N SER A 48 15.16 12.50 -0.08
CA SER A 48 15.07 11.05 0.06
C SER A 48 14.92 10.60 1.52
N GLU A 49 15.61 11.25 2.46
CA GLU A 49 15.53 10.93 3.89
C GLU A 49 14.17 11.34 4.46
N ALA A 50 13.63 12.49 4.04
CA ALA A 50 12.31 12.94 4.43
C ALA A 50 11.21 11.96 3.95
N ILE A 51 11.28 11.53 2.69
CA ILE A 51 10.32 10.57 2.12
C ILE A 51 10.44 9.20 2.77
N LEU A 52 11.66 8.67 2.93
CA LEU A 52 11.88 7.38 3.56
C LEU A 52 11.47 7.38 5.03
N GLY A 53 11.70 8.48 5.76
CA GLY A 53 11.25 8.63 7.14
C GLY A 53 9.72 8.60 7.26
N LYS A 54 9.01 9.31 6.38
CA LYS A 54 7.53 9.29 6.34
C LYS A 54 7.00 7.92 5.94
N PHE A 55 7.61 7.29 4.95
CA PHE A 55 7.28 5.93 4.54
C PHE A 55 7.47 4.93 5.69
N ALA A 56 8.62 4.98 6.38
CA ALA A 56 8.90 4.13 7.53
C ALA A 56 7.95 4.38 8.70
N GLY A 57 7.57 5.63 8.96
CA GLY A 57 6.57 5.99 9.97
C GLY A 57 5.19 5.40 9.66
N CYS A 58 4.71 5.55 8.41
CA CYS A 58 3.47 4.94 7.95
C CYS A 58 3.54 3.41 8.01
N MET A 59 4.64 2.80 7.54
CA MET A 59 4.85 1.35 7.62
C MET A 59 4.87 0.85 9.06
N GLY A 60 5.49 1.58 9.99
CA GLY A 60 5.51 1.23 11.41
C GLY A 60 4.11 1.20 12.02
N ILE A 61 3.31 2.23 11.77
CA ILE A 61 1.91 2.26 12.22
C ILE A 61 1.13 1.09 11.60
N PHE A 62 1.33 0.83 10.31
CA PHE A 62 0.66 -0.25 9.62
C PHE A 62 1.05 -1.65 10.14
N VAL A 63 2.33 -1.89 10.42
CA VAL A 63 2.81 -3.12 11.05
C VAL A 63 2.16 -3.32 12.42
N ILE A 64 2.03 -2.25 13.22
CA ILE A 64 1.33 -2.31 14.51
C ILE A 64 -0.15 -2.67 14.30
N MET A 65 -0.83 -2.05 13.34
CA MET A 65 -2.22 -2.36 13.00
C MET A 65 -2.40 -3.83 12.56
N LEU A 66 -1.48 -4.36 11.77
CA LEU A 66 -1.48 -5.77 11.41
C LEU A 66 -1.18 -6.67 12.62
N GLY A 67 -0.25 -6.27 13.49
CA GLY A 67 0.06 -6.99 14.73
C GLY A 67 -1.15 -7.09 15.66
N LEU A 68 -1.99 -6.06 15.72
CA LEU A 68 -3.25 -6.08 16.48
C LEU A 68 -4.27 -7.10 15.96
N SER A 69 -4.11 -7.60 14.73
CA SER A 69 -4.94 -8.67 14.19
C SER A 69 -4.47 -10.07 14.59
N PHE A 70 -3.22 -10.20 15.07
CA PHE A 70 -2.62 -11.48 15.46
C PHE A 70 -3.34 -12.21 16.60
N PRO A 71 -3.89 -11.53 17.64
CA PRO A 71 -4.68 -12.21 18.67
C PRO A 71 -5.88 -12.98 18.13
N ALA A 72 -6.50 -12.52 17.04
CA ALA A 72 -7.60 -13.24 16.40
C ALA A 72 -7.15 -14.60 15.83
N ILE A 73 -5.88 -14.71 15.43
CA ILE A 73 -5.30 -15.95 14.90
C ILE A 73 -4.92 -16.91 16.01
N LEU A 74 -4.44 -16.40 17.15
CA LEU A 74 -4.22 -17.22 18.35
C LEU A 74 -5.52 -17.90 18.83
N LEU A 75 -6.67 -17.23 18.66
CA LEU A 75 -7.96 -17.88 18.89
C LEU A 75 -8.25 -19.01 17.90
N VAL A 76 -7.89 -18.84 16.63
CA VAL A 76 -8.05 -19.91 15.61
C VAL A 76 -7.16 -21.11 15.91
N GLU A 77 -5.95 -20.88 16.42
CA GLU A 77 -5.06 -21.94 16.91
C GLU A 77 -5.65 -22.68 18.11
N TYR A 78 -6.29 -21.97 19.03
CA TYR A 78 -6.89 -22.61 20.20
C TYR A 78 -8.10 -23.49 19.85
N PHE A 79 -8.88 -23.11 18.83
CA PHE A 79 -10.11 -23.81 18.43
C PHE A 79 -9.97 -24.72 17.20
N GLY A 80 -8.81 -24.81 16.57
CA GLY A 80 -8.59 -25.66 15.39
C GLY A 80 -7.12 -25.81 14.99
N ASP A 81 -6.85 -26.47 13.86
CA ASP A 81 -5.50 -26.66 13.31
C ASP A 81 -5.22 -25.63 12.19
N PRO A 82 -4.59 -24.48 12.50
CA PRO A 82 -4.26 -23.48 11.50
C PRO A 82 -3.08 -23.91 10.63
N GLU A 83 -3.19 -23.64 9.34
CA GLU A 83 -2.06 -23.77 8.41
C GLU A 83 -1.14 -22.56 8.55
N TRP A 84 -0.12 -22.68 9.40
CA TRP A 84 0.85 -21.61 9.69
C TRP A 84 1.55 -21.06 8.45
N ALA A 85 1.80 -21.90 7.45
CA ALA A 85 2.39 -21.47 6.18
C ALA A 85 1.49 -20.45 5.48
N VAL A 86 0.19 -20.74 5.34
CA VAL A 86 -0.79 -19.84 4.71
C VAL A 86 -0.95 -18.54 5.49
N ILE A 87 -0.91 -18.61 6.82
CA ILE A 87 -0.99 -17.42 7.67
C ILE A 87 0.25 -16.53 7.47
N ALA A 88 1.45 -17.11 7.55
CA ALA A 88 2.70 -16.37 7.43
C ALA A 88 2.82 -15.71 6.05
N THR A 89 2.53 -16.45 4.96
CA THR A 89 2.57 -15.89 3.61
C THR A 89 1.47 -14.86 3.39
N GLY A 90 0.29 -15.04 3.97
CA GLY A 90 -0.79 -14.05 3.95
C GLY A 90 -0.37 -12.72 4.57
N TYR A 91 0.26 -12.74 5.75
CA TYR A 91 0.80 -11.53 6.36
C TYR A 91 1.93 -10.88 5.58
N ILE A 92 2.84 -11.69 5.02
CA ILE A 92 3.89 -11.16 4.13
C ILE A 92 3.25 -10.47 2.93
N GLY A 93 2.28 -11.10 2.28
CA GLY A 93 1.53 -10.52 1.16
C GLY A 93 0.84 -9.20 1.56
N LEU A 94 0.21 -9.15 2.73
CA LEU A 94 -0.41 -7.94 3.26
C LEU A 94 0.60 -6.82 3.54
N LEU A 95 1.79 -7.16 4.07
CA LEU A 95 2.86 -6.20 4.29
C LEU A 95 3.37 -5.61 2.98
N MET A 96 3.57 -6.45 1.95
CA MET A 96 4.01 -6.00 0.63
C MET A 96 2.95 -5.16 -0.07
N MET A 97 1.68 -5.59 -0.02
CA MET A 97 0.56 -4.84 -0.57
C MET A 97 0.40 -3.48 0.13
N GLY A 98 0.50 -3.47 1.46
CA GLY A 98 0.43 -2.23 2.24
C GLY A 98 1.59 -1.28 1.97
N ALA A 99 2.82 -1.78 1.79
CA ALA A 99 3.96 -0.96 1.37
C ALA A 99 3.69 -0.25 0.03
N ALA A 100 3.15 -0.99 -0.94
CA ALA A 100 2.78 -0.44 -2.24
C ALA A 100 1.66 0.61 -2.10
N PHE A 101 0.63 0.36 -1.29
CA PHE A 101 -0.45 1.33 -1.05
C PHE A 101 0.04 2.60 -0.35
N ILE A 102 0.91 2.46 0.65
CA ILE A 102 1.51 3.59 1.37
C ILE A 102 2.35 4.45 0.42
N SER A 103 3.16 3.83 -0.44
CA SER A 103 4.00 4.56 -1.40
C SER A 103 3.18 5.42 -2.36
N LEU A 104 2.08 4.88 -2.89
CA LEU A 104 1.15 5.62 -3.76
C LEU A 104 0.44 6.74 -3.00
N GLY A 105 0.00 6.47 -1.76
CA GLY A 105 -0.64 7.46 -0.93
C GLY A 105 0.27 8.64 -0.55
N ILE A 106 1.56 8.37 -0.31
CA ILE A 106 2.59 9.40 -0.09
C ILE A 106 2.78 10.23 -1.36
N PHE A 107 2.85 9.61 -2.53
CA PHE A 107 2.94 10.32 -3.81
C PHE A 107 1.73 11.23 -4.06
N MET A 108 0.50 10.75 -3.83
CA MET A 108 -0.69 11.58 -3.96
C MET A 108 -0.69 12.77 -2.98
N SER A 109 -0.18 12.56 -1.77
CA SER A 109 0.03 13.64 -0.79
C SER A 109 1.16 14.60 -1.22
N SER A 110 2.17 14.15 -1.97
CA SER A 110 3.28 14.97 -2.47
C SER A 110 2.90 15.87 -3.65
N ILE A 111 1.84 15.55 -4.39
CA ILE A 111 1.32 16.42 -5.47
C ILE A 111 0.16 17.31 -5.03
N THR A 112 -0.48 17.02 -3.90
CA THR A 112 -1.68 17.73 -3.42
C THR A 112 -1.37 18.63 -2.21
N GLU A 113 -2.16 19.69 -2.00
CA GLU A 113 -2.04 20.58 -0.82
C GLU A 113 -3.18 20.40 0.19
N ASN A 114 -4.26 19.76 -0.22
CA ASN A 114 -5.40 19.44 0.63
C ASN A 114 -5.40 17.96 1.04
N GLN A 115 -5.36 17.68 2.35
CA GLN A 115 -5.40 16.33 2.91
C GLN A 115 -6.59 15.51 2.39
N ILE A 116 -7.77 16.11 2.28
CA ILE A 116 -8.98 15.40 1.82
C ILE A 116 -8.82 14.98 0.35
N ILE A 117 -8.34 15.89 -0.50
CA ILE A 117 -8.12 15.59 -1.92
C ILE A 117 -7.04 14.51 -2.08
N ALA A 118 -5.96 14.56 -1.29
CA ALA A 118 -4.93 13.53 -1.30
C ALA A 118 -5.49 12.15 -0.93
N ALA A 119 -6.34 12.08 0.09
CA ALA A 119 -7.01 10.84 0.50
C ALA A 119 -7.93 10.30 -0.60
N VAL A 120 -8.79 11.16 -1.19
CA VAL A 120 -9.74 10.74 -2.23
C VAL A 120 -9.02 10.25 -3.48
N LEU A 121 -7.97 10.95 -3.93
CA LEU A 121 -7.18 10.53 -5.10
C LEU A 121 -6.46 9.21 -4.87
N SER A 122 -5.88 9.03 -3.68
CA SER A 122 -5.24 7.77 -3.30
C SER A 122 -6.26 6.64 -3.27
N PHE A 123 -7.39 6.84 -2.60
CA PHE A 123 -8.47 5.86 -2.53
C PHE A 123 -8.97 5.47 -3.92
N ALA A 124 -9.26 6.45 -4.78
CA ALA A 124 -9.73 6.20 -6.13
C ALA A 124 -8.70 5.40 -6.96
N ALA A 125 -7.42 5.78 -6.92
CA ALA A 125 -6.37 5.07 -7.62
C ALA A 125 -6.20 3.62 -7.13
N LEU A 126 -6.20 3.40 -5.82
CA LEU A 126 -6.13 2.06 -5.23
C LEU A 126 -7.36 1.22 -5.56
N MET A 127 -8.56 1.82 -5.52
CA MET A 127 -9.80 1.12 -5.84
C MET A 127 -9.83 0.69 -7.31
N ILE A 128 -9.33 1.52 -8.23
CA ILE A 128 -9.19 1.13 -9.65
C ILE A 128 -8.24 -0.07 -9.78
N LEU A 129 -7.05 -0.01 -9.19
CA LEU A 129 -6.07 -1.11 -9.23
C LEU A 129 -6.61 -2.41 -8.63
N TYR A 130 -7.42 -2.30 -7.58
CA TYR A 130 -8.08 -3.44 -6.94
C TYR A 130 -9.16 -4.06 -7.84
N MET A 131 -9.93 -3.22 -8.55
CA MET A 131 -11.03 -3.65 -9.42
C MET A 131 -10.57 -4.20 -10.77
N VAL A 132 -9.39 -3.80 -11.26
CA VAL A 132 -8.83 -4.20 -12.56
C VAL A 132 -8.75 -5.73 -12.73
N GLY A 133 -8.51 -6.49 -11.66
CA GLY A 133 -8.47 -7.96 -11.73
C GLY A 133 -9.82 -8.58 -12.08
N TYR A 134 -10.91 -8.00 -11.58
CA TYR A 134 -12.27 -8.52 -11.81
C TYR A 134 -12.78 -8.24 -13.22
N THR A 135 -12.24 -7.20 -13.88
CA THR A 135 -12.64 -6.84 -15.25
C THR A 135 -11.76 -7.48 -16.33
N ALA A 136 -10.65 -8.12 -15.96
CA ALA A 136 -9.73 -8.76 -16.89
C ALA A 136 -10.41 -9.83 -17.77
N GLY A 137 -11.32 -10.63 -17.19
CA GLY A 137 -12.07 -11.67 -17.92
C GLY A 137 -13.14 -11.14 -18.89
N LEU A 138 -13.46 -9.85 -18.82
CA LEU A 138 -14.39 -9.19 -19.76
C LEU A 138 -13.67 -8.57 -20.96
N ALA A 139 -12.34 -8.50 -20.91
CA ALA A 139 -11.51 -7.95 -21.97
C ALA A 139 -11.06 -9.04 -22.97
N GLY A 140 -10.64 -8.63 -24.18
CA GLY A 140 -10.03 -9.55 -25.13
C GLY A 140 -8.72 -10.15 -24.60
N GLU A 141 -8.31 -11.32 -25.09
CA GLU A 141 -7.23 -12.15 -24.52
C GLU A 141 -5.92 -11.38 -24.22
N PHE A 142 -5.48 -10.52 -25.13
CA PHE A 142 -4.28 -9.70 -24.94
C PHE A 142 -4.44 -8.66 -23.82
N VAL A 143 -5.56 -7.93 -23.81
CA VAL A 143 -5.85 -6.88 -22.82
C VAL A 143 -6.12 -7.50 -21.45
N GLY A 144 -6.84 -8.63 -21.41
CA GLY A 144 -7.11 -9.38 -20.18
C GLY A 144 -5.82 -9.78 -19.47
N ARG A 145 -4.83 -10.31 -20.19
CA ARG A 145 -3.54 -10.69 -19.60
C ARG A 145 -2.77 -9.51 -19.00
N ILE A 146 -2.83 -8.34 -19.65
CA ILE A 146 -2.20 -7.12 -19.13
C ILE A 146 -2.93 -6.64 -17.87
N LEU A 147 -4.27 -6.62 -17.88
CA LEU A 147 -5.08 -6.21 -16.74
C LEU A 147 -4.86 -7.15 -15.54
N GLU A 148 -4.80 -8.45 -15.78
CA GLU A 148 -4.51 -9.46 -14.76
C GLU A 148 -3.14 -9.23 -14.12
N TYR A 149 -2.10 -8.94 -14.92
CA TYR A 149 -0.76 -8.63 -14.40
C TYR A 149 -0.68 -7.29 -13.64
N ILE A 150 -1.53 -6.32 -13.94
CA ILE A 150 -1.61 -5.05 -13.18
C ILE A 150 -2.44 -5.22 -11.90
N SER A 151 -3.22 -6.29 -11.79
CA SER A 151 -4.10 -6.50 -10.66
C SER A 151 -3.32 -6.81 -9.39
N PHE A 152 -3.53 -5.97 -8.38
CA PHE A 152 -3.01 -6.21 -7.03
C PHE A 152 -3.63 -7.47 -6.41
N THR A 153 -4.89 -7.74 -6.70
CA THR A 153 -5.63 -8.89 -6.17
C THR A 153 -5.08 -10.19 -6.74
N PHE A 154 -4.73 -10.23 -8.04
CA PHE A 154 -4.15 -11.40 -8.69
C PHE A 154 -2.84 -11.85 -8.04
N HIS A 155 -1.92 -10.90 -7.81
CA HIS A 155 -0.66 -11.18 -7.11
C HIS A 155 -0.89 -11.60 -5.65
N TYR A 156 -1.87 -11.00 -4.96
CA TYR A 156 -2.17 -11.31 -3.56
C TYR A 156 -2.77 -12.72 -3.36
N GLU A 157 -3.56 -13.22 -4.31
CA GLU A 157 -4.20 -14.53 -4.21
C GLU A 157 -3.21 -15.69 -4.04
N LYS A 158 -1.99 -15.58 -4.60
CA LYS A 158 -0.94 -16.59 -4.41
C LYS A 158 -0.43 -16.58 -2.96
N PHE A 159 -0.19 -15.41 -2.38
CA PHE A 159 0.17 -15.27 -0.97
C PHE A 159 -0.91 -15.83 -0.04
N ALA A 160 -2.18 -15.54 -0.31
CA ALA A 160 -3.32 -16.04 0.45
C ALA A 160 -3.52 -17.56 0.36
N ARG A 161 -2.84 -18.24 -0.58
CA ARG A 161 -2.83 -19.70 -0.74
C ARG A 161 -1.57 -20.36 -0.17
N GLY A 162 -0.69 -19.64 0.53
CA GLY A 162 0.56 -20.23 1.04
C GLY A 162 1.75 -20.14 0.07
N VAL A 163 1.60 -19.48 -1.07
CA VAL A 163 2.63 -19.48 -2.13
C VAL A 163 3.28 -18.09 -2.24
N VAL A 164 4.60 -18.06 -2.10
CA VAL A 164 5.41 -16.85 -2.34
C VAL A 164 6.17 -17.03 -3.63
N ASP A 165 5.70 -16.35 -4.68
CA ASP A 165 6.38 -16.29 -5.97
C ASP A 165 7.28 -15.05 -6.01
N THR A 166 8.47 -15.18 -6.58
CA THR A 166 9.40 -14.04 -6.74
C THR A 166 8.79 -12.97 -7.63
N SER A 167 7.97 -13.35 -8.60
CA SER A 167 7.30 -12.43 -9.52
C SER A 167 6.38 -11.45 -8.76
N ASP A 168 5.63 -11.94 -7.78
CA ASP A 168 4.68 -11.13 -7.02
C ASP A 168 5.40 -10.22 -6.00
N VAL A 169 6.48 -10.74 -5.39
CA VAL A 169 7.36 -9.97 -4.50
C VAL A 169 8.01 -8.80 -5.28
N VAL A 170 8.57 -9.10 -6.46
CA VAL A 170 9.18 -8.09 -7.33
C VAL A 170 8.16 -7.07 -7.79
N TYR A 171 6.93 -7.48 -8.12
CA TYR A 171 5.86 -6.58 -8.50
C TYR A 171 5.59 -5.51 -7.42
N TYR A 172 5.34 -5.91 -6.18
CA TYR A 172 5.06 -4.95 -5.10
C TYR A 172 6.28 -4.08 -4.75
N LEU A 173 7.49 -4.64 -4.81
CA LEU A 173 8.72 -3.86 -4.58
C LEU A 173 8.92 -2.80 -5.67
N LEU A 174 8.79 -3.17 -6.94
CA LEU A 174 8.92 -2.22 -8.05
C LEU A 174 7.87 -1.12 -7.96
N PHE A 175 6.62 -1.47 -7.64
CA PHE A 175 5.57 -0.48 -7.41
C PHE A 175 5.94 0.48 -6.27
N THR A 176 6.39 -0.06 -5.14
CA THR A 176 6.80 0.73 -3.97
C THR A 176 7.93 1.70 -4.33
N VAL A 177 9.00 1.20 -4.94
CA VAL A 177 10.16 2.01 -5.35
C VAL A 177 9.76 3.06 -6.38
N LEU A 178 8.92 2.72 -7.35
CA LEU A 178 8.43 3.64 -8.37
C LEU A 178 7.70 4.84 -7.74
N PHE A 179 6.73 4.61 -6.86
CA PHE A 179 5.96 5.70 -6.27
C PHE A 179 6.76 6.53 -5.25
N LEU A 180 7.69 5.92 -4.52
CA LEU A 180 8.65 6.69 -3.70
C LEU A 180 9.57 7.54 -4.57
N PHE A 181 10.02 7.03 -5.71
CA PHE A 181 10.81 7.79 -6.69
C PHE A 181 10.01 8.96 -7.30
N LEU A 182 8.76 8.72 -7.68
CA LEU A 182 7.87 9.78 -8.17
C LEU A 182 7.60 10.84 -7.09
N SER A 183 7.50 10.43 -5.82
CA SER A 183 7.39 11.36 -4.69
C SER A 183 8.62 12.26 -4.58
N MET A 184 9.83 11.69 -4.74
CA MET A 184 11.07 12.47 -4.75
C MET A 184 11.07 13.51 -5.88
N ARG A 185 10.74 13.09 -7.11
CA ARG A 185 10.66 14.00 -8.26
C ARG A 185 9.61 15.09 -8.09
N SER A 186 8.50 14.78 -7.45
CA SER A 186 7.46 15.74 -7.12
C SER A 186 7.95 16.84 -6.16
N LEU A 187 8.82 16.51 -5.20
CA LEU A 187 9.40 17.49 -4.27
C LEU A 187 10.49 18.35 -4.96
N GLU A 188 11.40 17.71 -5.70
CA GLU A 188 12.47 18.40 -6.45
C GLU A 188 11.91 19.45 -7.42
N SER A 189 10.86 19.10 -8.16
CA SER A 189 10.20 20.00 -9.12
C SER A 189 9.63 21.26 -8.46
N LYS A 190 9.13 21.16 -7.22
CA LYS A 190 8.64 22.32 -6.48
C LYS A 190 9.79 23.24 -6.04
N ARG A 191 10.95 22.68 -5.67
CA ARG A 191 12.15 23.44 -5.30
C ARG A 191 12.72 24.29 -6.45
N TRP A 192 12.44 23.92 -7.70
CA TRP A 192 12.90 24.68 -8.86
C TRP A 192 11.93 25.78 -9.31
N ARG A 193 10.71 25.79 -8.77
CA ARG A 193 9.64 26.73 -9.13
C ARG A 193 9.42 27.83 -8.09
N GLY A 194 9.93 27.66 -6.87
CA GLY A 194 10.01 28.69 -5.82
C GLY A 194 11.43 29.24 -5.74
#